data_AF-A0A7V5HQC5-F1
#
_entry.id   AF-A0A7V5HQC5-F1
#
_cell.length_a   1.000
_cell.length_b   1.000
_cell.length_c   1.000
_cell.angle_alpha   90.00
_cell.angle_beta   90.00
_cell.angle_gamma   90.00
#
_symmetry.space_group_name_H-M   'P 1'
#
loop_
_entity.id
_entity.type
_entity.pdbx_description
1 polymer ?
#
loop_
_entity_poly.entity_id
_entity_poly.type
_entity_poly.pdbx_seq_one_letter_code
_entity_poly.pdbx_strand_id
1 'polypeptide(L)'
;MHEQKVAPLIPFEKGDVVVFDRGYNNFKWYASLCSRNIYFVTRLRKNADYKVVERREVKNYKYITSDQTIKVKGFYSKQKIEYPLRRIRSKDPETQKHIVLLTNNFKWTPVNIGKIYKDRWQIELFFKSLKQQLQWQS
;
A
#
# COMPACT_ATOMS: atom_id res chain seq x y z
N MET A 1 -10.05 -1.08 13.38
CA MET A 1 -9.36 -1.16 14.69
C MET A 1 -8.90 -2.59 15.03
N HIS A 2 -9.39 -3.64 14.35
CA HIS A 2 -9.00 -5.04 14.61
C HIS A 2 -7.69 -5.50 13.91
N GLU A 3 -7.47 -5.17 12.62
CA GLU A 3 -6.29 -5.63 11.87
C GLU A 3 -4.94 -5.19 12.46
N GLN A 4 -4.89 -4.00 13.10
CA GLN A 4 -3.68 -3.45 13.73
C GLN A 4 -3.08 -4.30 14.85
N LYS A 5 -3.91 -5.11 15.53
CA LYS A 5 -3.46 -5.97 16.62
C LYS A 5 -3.00 -7.35 16.13
N VAL A 6 -3.51 -7.82 14.99
CA VAL A 6 -3.28 -9.20 14.51
C VAL A 6 -2.12 -9.28 13.53
N ALA A 7 -1.90 -8.27 12.68
CA ALA A 7 -0.85 -8.34 11.65
C ALA A 7 0.57 -8.59 12.19
N PRO A 8 0.97 -8.12 13.40
CA PRO A 8 2.26 -8.48 13.99
C PRO A 8 2.38 -9.95 14.42
N LEU A 9 1.26 -10.67 14.58
CA LEU A 9 1.21 -12.07 15.03
C LEU A 9 1.30 -13.08 13.87
N ILE A 10 1.22 -12.61 12.62
CA ILE A 10 1.33 -13.46 11.44
C ILE A 10 2.82 -13.65 11.10
N PRO A 11 3.31 -14.90 11.02
CA PRO A 11 4.69 -15.18 10.67
C PRO A 11 4.91 -15.00 9.17
N PHE A 12 5.38 -13.82 8.77
CA PHE A 12 5.82 -13.56 7.39
C PHE A 12 7.28 -13.95 7.17
N GLU A 13 7.54 -14.54 6.01
CA GLU A 13 8.86 -14.93 5.55
C GLU A 13 9.50 -13.88 4.63
N LYS A 14 10.82 -13.97 4.47
CA LYS A 14 11.57 -13.10 3.57
C LYS A 14 11.05 -13.25 2.14
N GLY A 15 10.70 -12.13 1.51
CA GLY A 15 10.17 -12.10 0.14
C GLY A 15 8.64 -12.08 0.05
N ASP A 16 7.93 -12.31 1.15
CA ASP A 16 6.48 -12.18 1.21
C ASP A 16 6.01 -10.77 0.85
N VAL A 17 4.76 -10.67 0.38
CA VAL A 17 4.12 -9.39 0.09
C VAL A 17 2.85 -9.22 0.90
N VAL A 18 2.89 -8.30 1.84
CA VAL A 18 1.74 -7.98 2.70
C VAL A 18 0.94 -6.83 2.07
N VAL A 19 -0.34 -7.06 1.80
CA VAL A 19 -1.23 -6.06 1.18
C VAL A 19 -2.30 -5.66 2.17
N PHE A 20 -2.42 -4.37 2.47
CA PHE A 20 -3.34 -3.89 3.50
C PHE A 20 -3.83 -2.47 3.22
N ASP A 21 -4.98 -2.13 3.80
CA ASP A 21 -5.64 -0.85 3.55
C ASP A 21 -5.11 0.32 4.39
N ARG A 22 -5.56 1.52 3.97
CA ARG A 22 -5.24 2.84 4.55
C ARG A 22 -5.45 2.95 6.07
N GLY A 23 -6.21 2.04 6.67
CA GLY A 23 -6.46 1.98 8.11
C GLY A 23 -5.22 1.62 8.93
N TYR A 24 -4.21 0.99 8.34
CA TYR A 24 -3.03 0.50 9.04
C TYR A 24 -1.86 1.50 8.96
N ASN A 25 -1.85 2.48 9.88
CA ASN A 25 -0.83 3.52 9.94
C ASN A 25 0.23 3.23 11.02
N ASN A 26 0.99 2.15 10.85
CA ASN A 26 2.08 1.84 11.76
C ASN A 26 3.39 1.84 10.98
N PHE A 27 4.03 3.01 10.93
CA PHE A 27 5.32 3.20 10.29
C PHE A 27 6.44 2.38 10.98
N LYS A 28 6.36 2.11 12.29
CA LYS A 28 7.27 1.15 12.95
C LYS A 28 7.11 -0.25 12.36
N TRP A 29 5.88 -0.67 12.07
CA TRP A 29 5.64 -1.95 11.40
C TRP A 29 6.18 -1.95 9.98
N TYR A 30 6.00 -0.86 9.21
CA TYR A 30 6.58 -0.77 7.87
C TYR A 30 8.12 -0.88 7.93
N ALA A 31 8.75 -0.21 8.90
CA ALA A 31 10.19 -0.32 9.14
C ALA A 31 10.61 -1.76 9.44
N SER A 32 9.83 -2.47 10.27
CA SER A 32 10.06 -3.88 10.61
C SER A 32 9.91 -4.80 9.39
N LEU A 33 8.92 -4.56 8.52
CA LEU A 33 8.79 -5.31 7.27
C LEU A 33 10.01 -5.06 6.36
N CYS A 34 10.43 -3.80 6.22
CA CYS A 34 11.63 -3.45 5.45
C CYS A 34 12.89 -4.13 5.99
N SER A 35 13.14 -4.09 7.31
CA SER A 35 14.33 -4.69 7.92
C SER A 35 14.36 -6.21 7.82
N ARG A 36 13.20 -6.85 7.63
CA ARG A 36 13.03 -8.30 7.46
C ARG A 36 12.98 -8.73 5.98
N ASN A 37 13.18 -7.80 5.05
CA ASN A 37 13.05 -8.04 3.60
C ASN A 37 11.66 -8.59 3.21
N ILE A 38 10.62 -8.14 3.90
CA ILE A 38 9.22 -8.40 3.56
C ILE A 38 8.70 -7.20 2.78
N TYR A 39 8.07 -7.45 1.64
CA TYR A 39 7.46 -6.39 0.85
C TYR A 39 6.07 -6.03 1.37
N PHE A 40 5.65 -4.81 1.10
CA PHE A 40 4.27 -4.41 1.34
C PHE A 40 3.70 -3.56 0.22
N VAL A 41 2.37 -3.58 0.09
CA VAL A 41 1.62 -2.64 -0.75
C VAL A 41 0.45 -2.09 0.06
N THR A 42 0.37 -0.78 0.19
CA THR A 42 -0.73 -0.11 0.90
C THR A 42 -1.15 1.19 0.23
N ARG A 43 -2.31 1.71 0.61
CA ARG A 43 -2.82 2.98 0.11
C ARG A 43 -2.34 4.14 0.98
N LEU A 44 -1.62 5.07 0.37
CA LEU A 44 -1.14 6.29 1.03
C LEU A 44 -2.32 7.20 1.44
N ARG A 45 -2.20 7.83 2.61
CA ARG A 45 -3.13 8.86 3.07
C ARG A 45 -2.87 10.19 2.36
N LYS A 46 -3.93 10.99 2.17
CA LYS A 46 -3.84 12.29 1.49
C LYS A 46 -2.96 13.30 2.25
N ASN A 47 -2.92 13.22 3.57
CA ASN A 47 -2.17 14.11 4.46
C ASN A 47 -0.77 13.56 4.84
N ALA A 48 -0.26 12.55 4.13
CA ALA A 48 1.09 12.05 4.38
C ALA A 48 2.13 13.10 3.94
N ASP A 49 3.06 13.44 4.83
CA ASP A 49 4.17 14.33 4.54
C ASP A 49 5.40 13.55 4.04
N TYR A 50 5.96 13.96 2.90
CA TYR A 50 7.08 13.29 2.25
C TYR A 50 7.88 14.24 1.36
N LYS A 51 9.15 13.87 1.12
CA LYS A 51 10.00 14.46 0.08
C LYS A 51 10.09 13.50 -1.10
N VAL A 52 9.86 13.97 -2.32
CA VAL A 52 10.21 13.23 -3.54
C VAL A 52 11.73 13.31 -3.72
N VAL A 53 12.39 12.16 -3.87
CA VAL A 53 13.84 12.08 -4.10
C VAL A 53 14.18 11.68 -5.53
N GLU A 54 13.27 10.97 -6.21
CA GLU A 54 13.47 10.48 -7.57
C GLU A 54 12.12 10.33 -8.26
N ARG A 55 12.07 10.52 -9.58
CA ARG A 55 10.91 10.27 -10.43
C ARG A 55 11.30 9.26 -11.51
N ARG A 56 10.49 8.23 -11.70
CA ARG A 56 10.63 7.26 -12.80
C ARG A 56 9.68 7.63 -13.94
N GLU A 57 10.08 7.32 -15.16
CA GLU A 57 9.25 7.56 -16.34
C GLU A 57 8.04 6.62 -16.35
N VAL A 58 6.87 7.17 -16.70
CA VAL A 58 5.60 6.44 -16.72
C VAL A 58 4.89 6.45 -18.07
N LYS A 59 5.52 6.99 -19.13
CA LYS A 59 4.88 7.17 -20.45
C LYS A 59 4.37 5.86 -21.05
N ASN A 60 5.04 4.75 -20.76
CA ASN A 60 4.68 3.42 -21.26
C ASN A 60 3.56 2.75 -20.42
N TYR A 61 3.04 3.42 -19.39
CA TYR A 61 2.02 2.89 -18.48
C TYR A 61 0.74 3.73 -18.53
N LYS A 62 -0.21 3.34 -19.39
CA LYS A 62 -1.47 4.05 -19.67
C LYS A 62 -2.21 4.58 -18.43
N TYR A 63 -2.23 3.81 -17.34
CA TYR A 63 -3.00 4.13 -16.13
C TYR A 63 -2.14 4.58 -14.95
N ILE A 64 -0.82 4.74 -15.14
CA ILE A 64 0.08 5.22 -14.09
C ILE A 64 0.41 6.68 -14.36
N THR A 65 0.06 7.55 -13.41
CA THR A 65 0.29 9.00 -13.54
C THR A 65 1.49 9.49 -12.74
N SER A 66 2.07 8.65 -11.88
CA SER A 66 3.28 8.98 -11.14
C SER A 66 3.94 7.71 -10.60
N ASP A 67 5.26 7.65 -10.69
CA ASP A 67 6.10 6.66 -9.99
C ASP A 67 7.31 7.38 -9.40
N GLN A 68 7.45 7.33 -8.09
CA GLN A 68 8.38 8.16 -7.34
C GLN A 68 9.05 7.38 -6.23
N THR A 69 10.33 7.64 -6.02
CA THR A 69 10.98 7.34 -4.75
C THR A 69 10.73 8.52 -3.80
N ILE A 70 10.31 8.24 -2.57
CA ILE A 70 10.02 9.23 -1.55
C ILE A 70 10.73 8.89 -0.23
N LYS A 71 11.01 9.93 0.56
CA LYS A 71 11.37 9.81 1.98
C LYS A 71 10.26 10.42 2.81
N VAL A 72 9.71 9.68 3.77
CA VAL A 72 8.66 10.18 4.68
C VAL A 72 9.25 11.22 5.65
N LYS A 73 8.49 12.29 5.92
CA LYS A 73 8.91 13.43 6.77
C LYS A 73 8.15 13.48 8.11
N GLY A 74 8.57 14.38 9.00
CA GLY A 74 7.83 14.76 10.21
C GLY A 74 7.94 13.75 11.36
N PHE A 75 6.87 13.59 12.14
CA PHE A 75 6.76 12.62 13.25
C PHE A 75 7.20 11.19 12.86
N TYR A 76 7.06 10.85 11.58
CA TYR A 76 7.42 9.56 11.01
C TYR A 76 8.93 9.39 10.75
N SER A 77 9.65 10.48 10.47
CA SER A 77 11.12 10.47 10.40
C SER A 77 11.76 10.23 11.78
N LYS A 78 11.12 10.72 12.87
CA LYS A 78 11.53 10.47 14.25
C LYS A 78 11.40 9.00 14.68
N GLN A 79 10.62 8.19 13.94
CA GLN A 79 10.48 6.74 14.16
C GLN A 79 11.51 5.90 13.37
N LYS A 80 12.54 6.54 12.80
CA LYS A 80 13.67 5.89 12.08
C LYS A 80 13.25 5.05 10.87
N ILE A 81 12.27 5.47 10.08
CA ILE A 81 12.21 4.98 8.69
C ILE A 81 13.33 5.67 7.92
N GLU A 82 14.50 5.03 7.89
CA GLU A 82 15.63 5.45 7.06
C GLU A 82 15.47 4.95 5.60
N TYR A 83 14.58 3.99 5.38
CA TYR A 83 14.39 3.37 4.07
C TYR A 83 13.59 4.28 3.12
N PRO A 84 14.09 4.54 1.91
CA PRO A 84 13.28 5.14 0.87
C PRO A 84 12.10 4.22 0.53
N LEU A 85 10.94 4.82 0.28
CA LEU A 85 9.74 4.10 -0.15
C LEU A 85 9.35 4.53 -1.56
N ARG A 86 8.61 3.67 -2.26
CA ARG A 86 8.08 3.96 -3.59
C ARG A 86 6.62 4.36 -3.49
N ARG A 87 6.29 5.48 -4.12
CA ARG A 87 4.95 6.05 -4.24
C ARG A 87 4.49 5.95 -5.68
N ILE A 88 3.37 5.28 -5.90
CA ILE A 88 2.77 5.11 -7.23
C ILE A 88 1.38 5.75 -7.24
N ARG A 89 1.09 6.63 -8.20
CA ARG A 89 -0.26 7.12 -8.45
C ARG A 89 -0.83 6.38 -9.64
N SER A 90 -1.88 5.60 -9.39
CA SER A 90 -2.61 4.84 -10.40
C SER A 90 -4.00 5.45 -10.60
N LYS A 91 -4.49 5.44 -11.84
CA LYS A 91 -5.86 5.81 -12.21
C LYS A 91 -6.63 4.52 -12.47
N ASP A 92 -7.73 4.34 -11.77
CA ASP A 92 -8.62 3.23 -12.04
C ASP A 92 -9.34 3.45 -13.38
N PRO A 93 -9.32 2.50 -14.33
CA PRO A 93 -9.90 2.68 -15.66
C PRO A 93 -11.43 2.73 -15.67
N GLU A 94 -12.08 2.08 -14.71
CA GLU A 94 -13.55 1.98 -14.64
C GLU A 94 -14.14 3.24 -14.01
N THR A 95 -13.59 3.65 -12.86
CA THR A 95 -14.10 4.76 -12.05
C THR A 95 -13.42 6.10 -12.36
N GLN A 96 -12.33 6.08 -13.13
CA GLN A 96 -11.46 7.24 -13.40
C GLN A 96 -10.83 7.88 -12.14
N LYS A 97 -11.01 7.28 -10.96
CA LYS A 97 -10.50 7.79 -9.69
C LYS A 97 -9.02 7.44 -9.52
N HIS A 98 -8.30 8.34 -8.85
CA HIS A 98 -6.91 8.10 -8.51
C HIS A 98 -6.77 7.41 -7.15
N ILE A 99 -5.88 6.42 -7.11
CA ILE A 99 -5.33 5.86 -5.89
C ILE A 99 -3.83 6.17 -5.82
N VAL A 100 -3.33 6.35 -4.60
CA VAL A 100 -1.90 6.53 -4.34
C VAL A 100 -1.48 5.35 -3.48
N LEU A 101 -0.54 4.58 -4.00
CA LEU A 101 0.02 3.38 -3.38
C LEU A 101 1.41 3.69 -2.83
N LEU A 102 1.75 3.01 -1.75
CA LEU A 102 3.04 3.04 -1.08
C LEU A 102 3.56 1.61 -0.98
N THR A 103 4.82 1.41 -1.32
CA THR A 103 5.48 0.10 -1.27
C THR A 103 6.98 0.27 -1.02
N ASN A 104 7.63 -0.75 -0.44
CA ASN A 104 9.08 -0.90 -0.42
C ASN A 104 9.61 -1.77 -1.58
N ASN A 105 8.75 -2.21 -2.51
CA ASN A 105 9.14 -2.97 -3.68
C ASN A 105 9.49 -2.05 -4.87
N PHE A 106 10.78 -1.99 -5.18
CA PHE A 106 11.32 -1.20 -6.30
C PHE A 106 11.51 -2.01 -7.59
N LYS A 107 11.38 -3.34 -7.52
CA LYS A 107 11.67 -4.25 -8.63
C LYS A 107 10.49 -4.42 -9.58
N TRP A 108 9.27 -4.44 -9.03
CA TRP A 108 8.07 -4.71 -9.83
C TRP A 108 7.62 -3.49 -10.64
N THR A 109 6.90 -3.74 -11.72
CA THR A 109 6.28 -2.66 -12.50
C THR A 109 5.22 -1.94 -11.66
N PRO A 110 4.98 -0.63 -11.87
CA PRO A 110 3.94 0.09 -11.14
C PRO A 110 2.53 -0.47 -11.43
N VAL A 111 2.34 -1.10 -12.59
CA VAL A 111 1.11 -1.80 -12.97
C VAL A 111 0.87 -3.02 -12.09
N ASN A 112 1.88 -3.87 -11.86
CA ASN A 112 1.74 -5.06 -11.02
C ASN A 112 1.42 -4.70 -9.57
N ILE A 113 2.05 -3.65 -9.03
CA ILE A 113 1.73 -3.11 -7.71
C ILE A 113 0.26 -2.66 -7.63
N GLY A 114 -0.23 -2.00 -8.69
CA GLY A 114 -1.63 -1.61 -8.81
C GLY A 114 -2.58 -2.80 -8.83
N LYS A 115 -2.24 -3.85 -9.59
CA LYS A 115 -3.05 -5.07 -9.72
C LYS A 115 -3.20 -5.80 -8.38
N ILE A 116 -2.09 -6.03 -7.68
CA ILE A 116 -2.10 -6.71 -6.38
C ILE A 116 -2.95 -5.96 -5.34
N TYR A 117 -2.92 -4.62 -5.35
CA TYR A 117 -3.81 -3.84 -4.49
C TYR A 117 -5.28 -3.94 -4.92
N LYS A 118 -5.57 -4.00 -6.23
CA LYS A 118 -6.94 -4.23 -6.74
C LYS A 118 -7.48 -5.58 -6.27
N ASP A 119 -6.67 -6.64 -6.31
CA ASP A 119 -7.06 -7.97 -5.87
C ASP A 119 -7.44 -7.99 -4.38
N ARG A 120 -6.67 -7.31 -3.51
CA ARG A 120 -7.04 -7.10 -2.09
C ARG A 120 -8.41 -6.43 -1.99
N TRP A 121 -8.63 -5.34 -2.73
CA TRP A 121 -9.90 -4.61 -2.66
C TRP A 121 -11.10 -5.48 -3.09
N GLN A 122 -10.92 -6.35 -4.08
CA GLN A 122 -11.96 -7.33 -4.47
C GLN A 122 -12.31 -8.29 -3.33
N ILE A 123 -11.34 -8.74 -2.55
CA ILE A 123 -11.59 -9.55 -1.34
C ILE A 123 -12.44 -8.77 -0.32
N GLU A 124 -12.18 -7.47 -0.13
CA GLU A 124 -12.99 -6.62 0.76
C GLU A 124 -14.45 -6.54 0.29
N LEU A 125 -14.64 -6.31 -1.01
CA LEU A 125 -15.97 -6.26 -1.62
C LEU A 125 -16.70 -7.58 -1.47
N PHE A 126 -16.02 -8.70 -1.70
CA PHE A 126 -16.60 -10.04 -1.51
C PHE A 126 -17.13 -10.23 -0.09
N PHE A 127 -16.32 -9.93 0.95
CA PHE A 127 -16.78 -10.03 2.33
C PHE A 127 -17.88 -9.03 2.68
N LYS A 128 -17.88 -7.84 2.06
CA LYS A 128 -18.96 -6.86 2.23
C LYS A 128 -20.27 -7.37 1.64
N SER A 129 -20.23 -7.93 0.44
CA SER A 129 -21.39 -8.54 -0.23
C SER A 129 -21.92 -9.74 0.53
N LEU A 130 -21.04 -10.63 1.00
CA LEU A 130 -21.41 -11.79 1.80
C LEU A 130 -22.16 -11.37 3.09
N LYS A 131 -21.65 -10.34 3.79
CA LYS A 131 -22.32 -9.80 4.97
C LYS A 131 -23.70 -9.21 4.65
N GLN A 132 -23.85 -8.54 3.51
CA GLN A 132 -25.14 -7.99 3.10
C GLN A 132 -26.16 -9.10 2.76
N GLN A 133 -25.71 -10.18 2.12
CA GLN A 133 -26.56 -11.32 1.78
C GLN A 133 -27.00 -12.13 3.00
N LEU A 134 -26.15 -12.23 4.03
CA LEU A 134 -26.45 -12.93 5.29
C LEU A 134 -27.27 -12.10 6.28
N GLN A 135 -27.54 -10.82 6.00
CA GLN A 135 -28.30 -9.91 6.87
C GLN A 135 -29.83 -9.97 6.67
N TRP A 136 -30.36 -11.00 6.00
CA TRP A 136 -31.80 -11.28 5.95
C TRP A 136 -32.16 -12.43 6.89
N GLN A 137 -32.14 -12.16 8.18
CA GLN A 137 -32.94 -12.81 9.24
C GLN A 137 -32.66 -12.08 10.56
N SER A 138 -33.34 -10.95 10.78
CA SER A 138 -33.57 -10.33 12.08
C SER A 138 -34.86 -9.54 11.99
#